data_AF-A0A8X7CS79-F1
#
_entry.id   AF-A0A8X7CS79-F1
#
_cell.length_a   1.000
_cell.length_b   1.000
_cell.length_c   1.000
_cell.angle_alpha   90.00
_cell.angle_beta   90.00
_cell.angle_gamma   90.00
#
_symmetry.space_group_name_H-M   'P 1'
#
loop_
_entity.id
_entity.type
_entity.pdbx_description
1 polymer ?
#
loop_
_entity_poly.entity_id
_entity_poly.type
_entity_poly.pdbx_seq_one_letter_code
_entity_poly.pdbx_strand_id
1 'polypeptide(L)'
;MPVRLRVGRSVENIAAVETSVANDLNQSIPRRSQELGIAKTTLWQILRKDLTLHPYKIRLTQELKPMDHSKRRMFSDWALEKVRGLRSRDESASSFLIPTCSLSTSRDSRIGDIQLNHFELDSTVSPR
;
A
#
# COMPACT_ATOMS: atom_id res chain seq x y z
N MET A 1 47.44 -4.36 14.34
CA MET A 1 46.77 -4.54 13.03
C MET A 1 46.15 -3.22 12.62
N PRO A 2 46.43 -2.67 11.42
CA PRO A 2 45.82 -1.42 10.99
C PRO A 2 44.31 -1.60 10.76
N VAL A 3 43.51 -0.68 11.30
CA VAL A 3 42.04 -0.68 11.16
C VAL A 3 41.69 -0.24 9.74
N ARG A 4 41.04 -1.11 8.96
CA ARG A 4 40.58 -0.77 7.60
C ARG A 4 39.42 0.23 7.69
N LEU A 5 39.67 1.49 7.32
CA LEU A 5 38.64 2.53 7.26
C LEU A 5 37.62 2.19 6.17
N ARG A 6 36.33 2.13 6.52
CA ARG A 6 35.26 1.81 5.57
C ARG A 6 34.80 3.08 4.86
N VAL A 7 35.40 3.37 3.72
CA VAL A 7 35.15 4.59 2.91
C VAL A 7 33.72 4.71 2.38
N GLY A 8 32.95 3.61 2.33
CA GLY A 8 31.61 3.62 1.74
C GLY A 8 30.59 4.52 2.46
N ARG A 9 30.66 4.65 3.79
CA ARG A 9 29.78 5.52 4.59
C ARG A 9 30.47 6.85 4.91
N SER A 10 30.77 7.64 3.89
CA SER A 10 31.18 9.03 4.09
C SER A 10 29.97 9.91 4.41
N VAL A 11 30.19 11.06 5.05
CA VAL A 11 29.15 12.05 5.35
C VAL A 11 28.48 12.56 4.06
N GLU A 12 29.28 12.76 3.01
CA GLU A 12 28.82 13.14 1.67
C GLU A 12 27.84 12.11 1.09
N ASN A 13 28.17 10.82 1.18
CA ASN A 13 27.30 9.75 0.70
C ASN A 13 26.00 9.67 1.50
N ILE A 14 26.04 9.91 2.81
CA ILE A 14 24.83 9.93 3.65
C ILE A 14 23.92 11.08 3.21
N ALA A 15 24.45 12.30 3.08
CA ALA A 15 23.69 13.47 2.63
C ALA A 15 23.12 13.30 1.20
N ALA A 16 23.90 12.71 0.29
CA ALA A 16 23.44 12.42 -1.08
C ALA A 16 22.28 11.41 -1.08
N VAL A 17 22.37 10.37 -0.24
CA VAL A 17 21.30 9.38 -0.09
C VAL A 17 20.05 10.01 0.53
N GLU A 18 20.20 10.83 1.57
CA GLU A 18 19.08 11.56 2.20
C GLU A 18 18.33 12.43 1.18
N THR A 19 19.06 13.20 0.39
CA THR A 19 18.47 14.05 -0.66
C THR A 19 17.72 13.22 -1.70
N SER A 20 18.30 12.09 -2.13
CA SER A 20 17.64 11.17 -3.06
C SER A 20 16.40 10.50 -2.48
N VAL A 21 16.41 10.13 -1.19
CA VAL A 21 15.24 9.58 -0.49
C VAL A 21 14.11 10.61 -0.41
N ALA A 22 14.44 11.87 -0.08
CA ALA A 22 13.48 12.95 0.05
C ALA A 22 12.80 13.27 -1.27
N ASN A 23 13.54 13.19 -2.38
CA ASN A 23 12.98 13.40 -3.72
C ASN A 23 12.03 12.25 -4.12
N ASP A 24 12.47 10.99 -4.02
CA ASP A 24 11.71 9.84 -4.50
C ASP A 24 11.80 8.63 -3.56
N LEU A 25 10.84 8.49 -2.65
CA LEU A 25 10.76 7.35 -1.71
C LEU A 25 10.56 6.00 -2.41
N ASN A 26 9.87 5.98 -3.55
CA ASN A 26 9.50 4.75 -4.26
C ASN A 26 10.60 4.19 -5.16
N GLN A 27 11.75 4.87 -5.22
CA GLN A 27 12.83 4.46 -6.08
C GLN A 27 13.49 3.17 -5.59
N SER A 28 13.75 2.25 -6.52
CA SER A 28 14.40 0.98 -6.17
C SER A 28 15.86 1.18 -5.74
N ILE A 29 16.31 0.41 -4.75
CA ILE A 29 17.69 0.45 -4.26
C ILE A 29 18.72 0.21 -5.38
N PRO A 30 18.55 -0.76 -6.30
CA PRO A 30 19.51 -0.96 -7.38
C PRO A 30 19.65 0.27 -8.28
N ARG A 31 18.53 0.94 -8.57
CA ARG A 31 18.54 2.12 -9.42
C ARG A 31 19.20 3.31 -8.71
N ARG A 32 18.83 3.57 -7.47
CA ARG A 32 19.47 4.61 -6.66
C ARG A 32 20.97 4.38 -6.48
N SER A 33 21.39 3.13 -6.29
CA SER A 33 22.80 2.74 -6.22
C SER A 33 23.56 3.09 -7.50
N GLN A 34 22.93 2.90 -8.67
CA GLN A 34 23.54 3.23 -9.95
C GLN A 34 23.62 4.74 -10.19
N GLU A 35 22.58 5.49 -9.80
CA GLU A 35 22.55 6.95 -9.94
C GLU A 35 23.55 7.66 -9.02
N LEU A 36 23.69 7.18 -7.77
CA LEU A 36 24.63 7.74 -6.80
C LEU A 36 26.05 7.17 -6.91
N GLY A 37 26.27 6.12 -7.71
CA GLY A 37 27.57 5.44 -7.81
C GLY A 37 28.00 4.71 -6.54
N ILE A 38 27.07 4.45 -5.60
CA ILE A 38 27.35 3.80 -4.32
C ILE A 38 27.05 2.30 -4.44
N ALA A 39 27.89 1.44 -3.88
CA ALA A 39 27.61 0.00 -3.82
C ALA A 39 26.28 -0.29 -3.09
N LYS A 40 25.45 -1.18 -3.65
CA LYS A 40 24.14 -1.55 -3.10
C LYS A 40 24.18 -1.90 -1.62
N THR A 41 25.20 -2.64 -1.18
CA THR A 41 25.38 -3.06 0.22
C THR A 41 25.57 -1.87 1.15
N THR A 42 26.37 -0.88 0.73
CA THR A 42 26.62 0.37 1.45
C THR A 42 25.37 1.23 1.51
N LEU A 43 24.64 1.38 0.40
CA LEU A 43 23.39 2.10 0.35
C LEU A 43 22.34 1.49 1.30
N TRP A 44 22.19 0.16 1.28
CA TRP A 44 21.31 -0.58 2.20
C TRP A 44 21.65 -0.31 3.67
N GLN A 45 22.94 -0.24 3.92
CA GLN A 45 23.54 0.02 5.20
C GLN A 45 23.24 1.44 5.69
N ILE A 46 23.36 2.45 4.81
CA ILE A 46 23.02 3.84 5.11
C ILE A 46 21.53 3.97 5.44
N LEU A 47 20.68 3.44 4.56
CA LEU A 47 19.23 3.48 4.74
C LEU A 47 18.78 2.88 6.08
N ARG A 48 19.34 1.74 6.47
CA ARG A 48 18.91 1.03 7.68
C ARG A 48 19.52 1.56 8.99
N LYS A 49 20.79 1.99 8.96
CA LYS A 49 21.49 2.39 10.19
C LYS A 49 21.44 3.90 10.43
N ASP A 50 21.64 4.68 9.39
CA ASP A 50 21.84 6.12 9.52
C ASP A 50 20.48 6.85 9.40
N LEU A 51 19.65 6.44 8.43
CA LEU A 51 18.30 7.02 8.25
C LEU A 51 17.20 6.23 8.99
N THR A 52 17.52 5.07 9.57
CA THR A 52 16.56 4.18 10.26
C THR A 52 15.34 3.77 9.42
N LEU A 53 15.51 3.68 8.10
CA LEU A 53 14.47 3.28 7.16
C LEU A 53 14.49 1.77 6.89
N HIS A 54 13.33 1.24 6.51
CA HIS A 54 13.15 -0.14 6.10
C HIS A 54 12.85 -0.20 4.59
N PRO A 55 13.89 -0.28 3.73
CA PRO A 55 13.73 -0.15 2.29
C PRO A 55 13.23 -1.47 1.66
N TYR A 56 11.99 -1.84 1.94
CA TYR A 56 11.31 -2.99 1.35
C TYR A 56 10.28 -2.52 0.34
N LYS A 57 10.11 -3.31 -0.72
CA LYS A 57 9.03 -3.09 -1.68
C LYS A 57 7.72 -3.60 -1.08
N ILE A 58 6.85 -2.70 -0.65
CA ILE A 58 5.48 -3.05 -0.25
C ILE A 58 4.75 -3.52 -1.52
N ARG A 59 4.25 -4.75 -1.50
CA ARG A 59 3.42 -5.29 -2.58
C ARG A 59 1.97 -5.35 -2.10
N LEU A 60 1.08 -4.62 -2.76
CA LEU A 60 -0.36 -4.82 -2.62
C LEU A 60 -0.73 -6.04 -3.48
N THR A 61 -1.18 -7.11 -2.85
CA THR A 61 -1.58 -8.35 -3.53
C THR A 61 -3.07 -8.38 -3.87
N GLN A 62 -3.86 -7.47 -3.30
CA GLN A 62 -5.29 -7.33 -3.55
C GLN A 62 -5.56 -5.87 -3.92
N GLU A 63 -6.41 -5.67 -4.92
CA GLU A 63 -6.88 -4.34 -5.30
C GLU A 63 -7.70 -3.74 -4.15
N LEU A 64 -7.36 -2.52 -3.73
CA LEU A 64 -8.09 -1.82 -2.68
C LEU A 64 -9.25 -1.05 -3.32
N LYS A 65 -10.48 -1.53 -3.11
CA LYS A 65 -11.68 -0.83 -3.59
C LYS A 65 -11.97 0.37 -2.68
N PRO A 66 -12.55 1.46 -3.19
CA PRO A 66 -12.83 2.66 -2.38
C PRO A 66 -13.73 2.36 -1.17
N MET A 67 -14.64 1.38 -1.29
CA MET A 67 -15.53 0.95 -0.21
C MET A 67 -14.86 0.06 0.85
N ASP A 68 -13.67 -0.49 0.60
CA ASP A 68 -13.04 -1.45 1.50
C ASP A 68 -12.63 -0.81 2.82
N HIS A 69 -12.19 0.46 2.79
CA HIS A 69 -11.81 1.17 4.00
C HIS A 69 -13.00 1.26 4.98
N SER A 70 -14.18 1.64 4.48
CA SER A 70 -15.41 1.73 5.30
C SER A 70 -15.79 0.36 5.87
N LYS A 71 -15.84 -0.68 5.03
CA LYS A 71 -16.18 -2.05 5.46
C LYS A 71 -15.20 -2.60 6.51
N ARG A 72 -13.90 -2.37 6.34
CA ARG A 72 -12.86 -2.80 7.29
C ARG A 72 -12.97 -2.08 8.63
N ARG A 73 -13.32 -0.80 8.62
CA ARG A 73 -13.57 -0.02 9.85
C ARG A 73 -14.80 -0.55 10.58
N MET A 74 -15.93 -0.70 9.88
CA MET A 74 -17.15 -1.27 10.46
C MET A 74 -16.92 -2.65 11.09
N PHE A 75 -16.18 -3.52 10.40
CA PHE A 75 -15.81 -4.83 10.93
C PHE A 75 -14.94 -4.73 12.19
N SER A 76 -13.95 -3.84 12.19
CA SER A 76 -13.07 -3.62 13.35
C SER A 76 -13.85 -3.13 14.57
N ASP A 77 -14.78 -2.19 14.36
CA ASP A 77 -15.62 -1.65 15.42
C ASP A 77 -16.55 -2.72 16.00
N TRP A 78 -17.20 -3.51 15.13
CA TRP A 78 -18.00 -4.66 15.54
C TRP A 78 -17.17 -5.70 16.32
N ALA A 79 -15.97 -6.02 15.84
CA ALA A 79 -15.08 -7.00 16.49
C ALA A 79 -14.64 -6.50 17.87
N LEU A 80 -14.30 -5.21 18.01
CA LEU A 80 -13.96 -4.61 19.30
C LEU A 80 -15.12 -4.67 20.29
N GLU A 81 -16.35 -4.39 19.84
CA GLU A 81 -17.55 -4.52 20.67
C GLU A 81 -17.72 -5.96 21.17
N LYS A 82 -17.53 -6.95 20.29
CA LYS A 82 -17.61 -8.37 20.69
C LYS A 82 -16.50 -8.77 21.65
N VAL A 83 -15.26 -8.37 21.42
CA VAL A 83 -14.14 -8.65 22.34
C VAL A 83 -14.38 -8.02 23.72
N ARG A 84 -14.94 -6.81 23.76
CA ARG A 84 -15.34 -6.16 25.02
C ARG A 84 -16.50 -6.90 25.69
N GLY A 85 -17.51 -7.32 24.93
CA GLY A 85 -18.65 -8.09 25.44
C GLY A 85 -18.29 -9.51 25.90
N LEU A 86 -17.25 -10.12 25.33
CA LEU A 86 -16.72 -11.43 25.73
C LEU A 86 -15.98 -11.38 27.08
N ARG A 87 -15.42 -10.23 27.47
CA ARG A 87 -14.88 -10.03 28.84
C ARG A 87 -15.95 -9.96 29.93
N SER A 88 -17.22 -9.77 29.55
CA SER A 88 -18.35 -9.65 30.48
C SER A 88 -19.28 -10.86 30.45
N ARG A 89 -18.94 -11.92 29.71
CA ARG A 89 -19.73 -13.16 29.58
C ARG A 89 -18.85 -14.40 29.82
N ASP A 90 -18.27 -14.46 31.01
CA ASP A 90 -18.18 -15.75 31.69
C ASP A 90 -19.56 -15.97 32.31
N GLU A 91 -20.39 -16.77 31.63
CA GLU A 91 -21.45 -17.65 32.15
C GLU A 91 -22.51 -17.86 31.05
N SER A 92 -22.53 -19.09 30.53
CA SER A 92 -23.56 -19.70 29.68
C SER A 92 -23.67 -19.25 28.21
N ALA A 93 -23.36 -20.21 27.34
CA ALA A 93 -23.41 -20.15 25.89
C ALA A 93 -24.72 -19.60 25.31
N SER A 94 -24.64 -18.70 24.31
CA SER A 94 -25.75 -18.45 23.40
C SER A 94 -25.30 -17.90 22.04
N SER A 95 -25.45 -18.74 21.01
CA SER A 95 -25.69 -18.44 19.59
C SER A 95 -24.82 -17.37 18.92
N PHE A 96 -23.74 -17.81 18.29
CA PHE A 96 -22.97 -17.04 17.31
C PHE A 96 -23.78 -16.78 16.03
N LEU A 97 -24.34 -15.58 15.89
CA LEU A 97 -24.66 -14.99 14.58
C LEU A 97 -23.52 -14.04 14.22
N ILE A 98 -22.60 -14.52 13.37
CA ILE A 98 -21.64 -13.67 12.67
C ILE A 98 -22.46 -12.83 11.68
N PRO A 99 -22.28 -11.50 11.61
CA PRO A 99 -22.81 -10.72 10.51
C PRO A 99 -22.14 -11.23 9.24
N THR A 100 -22.86 -12.04 8.46
CA THR A 100 -22.41 -12.39 7.11
C THR A 100 -22.48 -11.10 6.31
N CYS A 101 -21.33 -10.47 6.05
CA CYS A 101 -21.22 -9.60 4.89
C CYS A 101 -21.67 -10.44 3.69
N SER A 102 -22.83 -10.15 3.14
CA SER A 102 -23.31 -10.76 1.91
C SER A 102 -22.33 -10.40 0.80
N LEU A 103 -21.37 -11.29 0.53
CA LEU A 103 -20.72 -11.33 -0.76
C LEU A 103 -21.82 -11.71 -1.75
N SER A 104 -22.41 -10.73 -2.41
CA SER A 104 -23.10 -10.96 -3.67
C SER A 104 -22.04 -11.38 -4.69
N THR A 105 -21.63 -12.64 -4.68
CA THR A 105 -20.93 -13.23 -5.82
C THR A 105 -21.99 -13.42 -6.91
N SER A 106 -22.16 -12.40 -7.75
CA SER A 106 -22.80 -12.62 -9.04
C SER A 106 -21.83 -13.45 -9.87
N ARG A 107 -22.05 -14.75 -9.91
CA ARG A 107 -21.66 -15.58 -11.04
C ARG A 107 -22.63 -15.21 -12.14
N ASP A 108 -22.20 -14.39 -13.11
CA ASP A 108 -22.85 -14.39 -14.41
C ASP A 108 -21.80 -14.45 -15.52
N SER A 109 -21.63 -15.68 -15.99
CA SER A 109 -21.67 -16.10 -17.38
C SER A 109 -21.49 -15.03 -18.47
N ARG A 110 -20.53 -15.33 -19.37
CA ARG A 110 -20.57 -15.03 -20.81
C ARG A 110 -20.25 -13.59 -21.26
N ILE A 111 -19.11 -13.53 -21.96
CA ILE A 111 -18.89 -12.79 -23.20
C ILE A 111 -20.22 -12.55 -23.95
N GLY A 112 -20.58 -11.29 -24.15
CA GLY A 112 -21.74 -10.89 -24.94
C GLY A 112 -22.16 -9.45 -24.66
N ASP A 113 -21.94 -8.60 -25.65
CA ASP A 113 -22.68 -7.37 -25.93
C ASP A 113 -22.43 -6.16 -25.02
N ILE A 114 -21.33 -5.45 -25.33
CA ILE A 114 -21.26 -4.01 -25.12
C ILE A 114 -22.25 -3.38 -26.10
N GLN A 115 -23.48 -3.11 -25.66
CA GLN A 115 -24.34 -2.15 -26.35
C GLN A 115 -23.76 -0.76 -26.08
N LEU A 116 -22.99 -0.27 -27.04
CA LEU A 116 -22.63 1.13 -27.17
C LEU A 116 -23.95 1.90 -27.35
N ASN A 117 -24.42 2.54 -26.28
CA ASN A 117 -25.46 3.55 -26.42
C ASN A 117 -24.86 4.73 -27.19
N HIS A 118 -25.12 4.68 -28.50
CA HIS A 118 -25.13 5.74 -29.46
C HIS A 118 -25.77 7.00 -28.86
N PHE A 119 -24.94 8.03 -28.65
CA PHE A 119 -25.41 9.38 -28.34
C PHE A 119 -24.97 10.27 -29.49
N GLU A 120 -25.69 10.19 -30.61
CA GLU A 120 -25.64 11.15 -31.71
C GLU A 120 -26.83 12.12 -31.48
N LEU A 121 -26.51 13.30 -30.95
CA LEU A 121 -26.47 14.61 -31.62
C LEU A 121 -27.84 15.08 -32.13
N ASP A 122 -28.26 16.25 -31.62
CA ASP A 122 -28.85 17.38 -32.36
C ASP A 122 -29.30 18.43 -31.32
N SER A 123 -29.19 19.75 -31.50
CA SER A 123 -29.11 20.55 -32.71
C SER A 123 -28.83 22.02 -32.34
N THR A 124 -28.02 22.71 -33.17
CA THR A 124 -28.09 24.14 -33.59
C THR A 124 -27.98 25.26 -32.52
N VAL A 125 -27.21 26.35 -32.67
CA VAL A 125 -27.20 27.39 -33.71
C VAL A 125 -25.89 28.23 -33.61
N SER A 126 -25.02 28.18 -34.62
CA SER A 126 -24.56 29.25 -35.57
C SER A 126 -23.57 30.33 -35.09
N PRO A 127 -22.56 30.73 -35.92
CA PRO A 127 -21.39 31.51 -35.51
C PRO A 127 -21.47 33.01 -35.85
N ARG A 128 -20.56 33.79 -35.26
CA ARG A 128 -19.99 35.04 -35.82
C ARG A 128 -18.49 35.02 -35.66
#